data_AF-A0A5N0DLA2-F1
#
_entry.id   AF-A0A5N0DLA2-F1
#
_cell.length_a   1.000
_cell.length_b   1.000
_cell.length_c   1.000
_cell.angle_alpha   90.00
_cell.angle_beta   90.00
_cell.angle_gamma   90.00
#
_symmetry.space_group_name_H-M   'P 1'
#
loop_
_entity.id
_entity.type
_entity.pdbx_description
1 polymer ?
#
loop_
_entity_poly.entity_id
_entity_poly.type
_entity_poly.pdbx_seq_one_letter_code
_entity_poly.pdbx_strand_id
1 'polypeptide(L)'
;MNPRTDGPSRPDGSRAALGAEGPTRPDGASFTLWAGRSTRSDGAASNVPTEGLRPSGSTRARQSPPEKVPKRAGRRKTLPRNAEPETAWRMSNAEVDSWLSGIAATTWRSFGEVARIRVGIKTTADKVFISDRWSDVEPPPEPELLRELITHHDLEPWRIARAHDTRVLYPYDLTRPNRTPIDLNEFSCAAEYLRTHKDTLAARHYLAPSGREWFEIWVPQRPHLWREPKLVFPDISDRPRFALDRSGAVVNGDCYWISLPDLATNPADAERLAYLLMGVANSGLGLRFYDAVCGNRLYSGRRRWITQYVSRLPLPNPGSAGSAAIVELAREFVAGRPSDAAARAELDERVATAFSVSLPVL
;
A
#
# COMPACT_ATOMS: atom_id res chain seq x y z
N MET A 1 -7.48 -26.57 -72.23
CA MET A 1 -7.90 -27.98 -72.41
C MET A 1 -7.95 -28.64 -71.05
N ASN A 2 -8.96 -29.47 -70.79
CA ASN A 2 -9.09 -30.26 -69.57
C ASN A 2 -9.95 -31.51 -69.88
N PRO A 3 -9.58 -32.69 -69.40
CA PRO A 3 -10.49 -33.50 -68.57
C PRO A 3 -9.77 -34.03 -67.31
N ARG A 4 -10.37 -34.03 -66.10
CA ARG A 4 -11.29 -35.07 -65.56
C ARG A 4 -10.71 -36.48 -65.74
N THR A 5 -10.43 -37.29 -64.72
CA THR A 5 -11.32 -37.79 -63.63
C THR A 5 -10.46 -38.30 -62.44
N ASP A 6 -10.92 -38.62 -61.22
CA ASP A 6 -12.15 -38.29 -60.47
C ASP A 6 -11.93 -38.49 -58.93
N GLY A 7 -12.96 -38.30 -58.11
CA GLY A 7 -13.06 -38.81 -56.72
C GLY A 7 -13.99 -40.04 -56.64
N PRO A 8 -14.72 -40.27 -55.51
CA PRO A 8 -14.61 -39.70 -54.17
C PRO A 8 -14.55 -40.79 -53.06
N SER A 9 -14.50 -40.40 -51.77
CA SER A 9 -15.35 -40.99 -50.70
C SER A 9 -15.06 -40.37 -49.32
N ARG A 10 -16.03 -39.62 -48.80
CA ARG A 10 -16.36 -39.54 -47.35
C ARG A 10 -17.68 -40.29 -47.16
N PRO A 11 -17.91 -40.84 -45.96
CA PRO A 11 -18.91 -40.21 -45.08
C PRO A 11 -18.25 -39.84 -43.73
N ASP A 12 -18.50 -38.70 -43.09
CA ASP A 12 -19.77 -37.98 -42.80
C ASP A 12 -20.60 -38.65 -41.68
N GLY A 13 -21.24 -37.86 -40.81
CA GLY A 13 -22.21 -38.41 -39.85
C GLY A 13 -22.13 -38.05 -38.34
N SER A 14 -22.16 -36.75 -38.03
CA SER A 14 -23.13 -36.19 -37.05
C SER A 14 -22.89 -36.12 -35.51
N ARG A 15 -23.08 -34.89 -35.00
CA ARG A 15 -23.97 -34.44 -33.90
C ARG A 15 -23.72 -34.81 -32.41
N ALA A 16 -23.30 -33.77 -31.68
CA ALA A 16 -24.15 -32.98 -30.74
C ALA A 16 -24.03 -33.18 -29.20
N ALA A 17 -23.75 -32.03 -28.57
CA ALA A 17 -24.42 -31.46 -27.39
C ALA A 17 -24.18 -31.98 -25.95
N LEU A 18 -23.79 -31.02 -25.09
CA LEU A 18 -24.12 -30.84 -23.66
C LEU A 18 -23.51 -31.78 -22.60
N GLY A 19 -23.29 -31.23 -21.40
CA GLY A 19 -22.56 -31.84 -20.27
C GLY A 19 -21.17 -31.20 -20.10
N ALA A 20 -20.95 -30.12 -19.33
CA ALA A 20 -21.29 -29.86 -17.93
C ALA A 20 -20.64 -30.86 -16.96
N GLU A 21 -19.39 -30.58 -16.58
CA GLU A 21 -18.85 -30.77 -15.22
C GLU A 21 -17.48 -30.06 -15.13
N GLY A 22 -17.17 -29.43 -14.00
CA GLY A 22 -15.91 -28.72 -13.79
C GLY A 22 -15.25 -29.11 -12.46
N PRO A 23 -13.95 -28.80 -12.24
CA PRO A 23 -13.31 -29.04 -10.96
C PRO A 23 -13.42 -27.82 -10.04
N THR A 24 -14.32 -27.95 -9.06
CA THR A 24 -14.15 -27.50 -7.66
C THR A 24 -13.05 -26.49 -7.32
N ARG A 25 -13.47 -25.31 -6.83
CA ARG A 25 -12.65 -24.45 -5.96
C ARG A 25 -12.24 -25.19 -4.68
N PRO A 26 -11.07 -24.89 -4.09
CA PRO A 26 -10.89 -24.93 -2.64
C PRO A 26 -11.38 -23.62 -2.02
N ASP A 27 -12.22 -23.73 -0.99
CA ASP A 27 -12.80 -22.58 -0.29
C ASP A 27 -11.83 -21.87 0.68
N GLY A 28 -12.17 -20.62 1.00
CA GLY A 28 -12.20 -20.22 2.42
C GLY A 28 -10.88 -19.96 3.15
N ALA A 29 -9.93 -19.24 2.55
CA ALA A 29 -8.85 -18.61 3.33
C ALA A 29 -9.38 -17.46 4.20
N SER A 30 -10.00 -17.79 5.34
CA SER A 30 -10.51 -16.82 6.32
C SER A 30 -9.37 -16.04 6.97
N PHE A 31 -9.43 -14.71 6.91
CA PHE A 31 -8.47 -13.83 7.60
C PHE A 31 -8.75 -13.79 9.10
N THR A 32 -8.16 -14.73 9.85
CA THR A 32 -8.17 -14.67 11.33
C THR A 32 -7.23 -13.57 11.81
N LEU A 33 -7.79 -12.42 12.22
CA LEU A 33 -7.05 -11.39 12.95
C LEU A 33 -6.72 -11.89 14.36
N TRP A 34 -5.42 -11.93 14.67
CA TRP A 34 -4.92 -12.34 15.99
C TRP A 34 -5.16 -11.22 17.01
N ALA A 35 -6.26 -11.31 17.77
CA ALA A 35 -6.52 -10.42 18.89
C ALA A 35 -5.62 -10.80 20.07
N GLY A 36 -4.74 -9.89 20.48
CA GLY A 36 -3.86 -10.08 21.64
C GLY A 36 -4.66 -10.29 22.93
N ARG A 37 -4.40 -11.39 23.64
CA ARG A 37 -5.01 -11.69 24.94
C ARG A 37 -4.64 -10.62 25.97
N SER A 38 -5.66 -9.90 26.46
CA SER A 38 -5.59 -9.16 27.71
C SER A 38 -6.14 -10.04 28.83
N THR A 39 -5.30 -10.38 29.81
CA THR A 39 -5.71 -11.16 30.98
C THR A 39 -6.54 -10.29 31.93
N ARG A 40 -7.78 -10.69 32.21
CA ARG A 40 -8.49 -10.32 33.43
C ARG A 40 -9.06 -11.56 34.11
N SER A 41 -8.84 -11.62 35.41
CA SER A 41 -9.30 -12.66 36.32
C SER A 41 -10.79 -12.57 36.61
N ASP A 42 -11.39 -13.73 36.90
CA ASP A 42 -12.80 -13.88 37.24
C ASP A 42 -13.21 -13.18 38.56
N GLY A 43 -14.52 -12.95 38.66
CA GLY A 43 -15.20 -12.42 39.86
C GLY A 43 -16.70 -12.37 39.61
N ALA A 44 -17.40 -13.47 39.92
CA ALA A 44 -18.82 -13.63 39.63
C ALA A 44 -19.73 -13.03 40.73
N ALA A 45 -20.89 -12.49 40.34
CA ALA A 45 -22.18 -12.73 41.03
C ALA A 45 -23.37 -12.04 40.32
N SER A 46 -24.44 -12.81 40.17
CA SER A 46 -25.79 -12.52 39.67
C SER A 46 -26.61 -11.51 40.49
N ASN A 47 -27.40 -10.63 39.84
CA ASN A 47 -28.89 -10.69 39.80
C ASN A 47 -29.55 -9.44 39.16
N VAL A 48 -30.84 -9.58 38.81
CA VAL A 48 -31.72 -8.64 38.07
C VAL A 48 -33.13 -8.72 38.73
N PRO A 49 -34.10 -7.82 38.48
CA PRO A 49 -34.17 -6.36 38.68
C PRO A 49 -35.26 -5.96 39.72
N THR A 50 -35.45 -4.66 40.00
CA THR A 50 -36.80 -4.11 40.34
C THR A 50 -36.92 -2.61 40.07
N GLU A 51 -38.13 -2.17 39.69
CA GLU A 51 -38.54 -0.77 39.51
C GLU A 51 -38.85 -0.07 40.84
N GLY A 52 -38.98 1.27 40.85
CA GLY A 52 -39.58 1.98 41.99
C GLY A 52 -39.34 3.49 42.10
N LEU A 53 -40.34 4.27 41.67
CA LEU A 53 -40.67 5.69 41.90
C LEU A 53 -39.81 6.60 42.83
N ARG A 54 -39.76 7.88 42.43
CA ARG A 54 -39.45 9.05 43.31
C ARG A 54 -40.61 9.34 44.29
N PRO A 55 -40.35 10.07 45.39
CA PRO A 55 -40.78 11.48 45.38
C PRO A 55 -39.75 12.47 45.98
N SER A 56 -40.20 13.70 46.25
CA SER A 56 -39.41 14.94 46.31
C SER A 56 -39.04 15.47 47.71
N GLY A 57 -37.89 16.14 47.79
CA GLY A 57 -37.80 17.48 48.39
C GLY A 57 -37.33 17.62 49.85
N SER A 58 -36.09 18.07 50.04
CA SER A 58 -35.67 18.97 51.14
C SER A 58 -34.34 19.65 50.81
N THR A 59 -34.00 20.73 51.51
CA THR A 59 -33.10 21.78 51.02
C THR A 59 -31.84 21.98 51.88
N ARG A 60 -30.73 22.35 51.21
CA ARG A 60 -29.53 23.02 51.76
C ARG A 60 -28.55 22.20 52.64
N ALA A 61 -27.38 21.93 52.07
CA ALA A 61 -26.10 22.37 52.64
C ALA A 61 -25.07 22.54 51.51
N ARG A 62 -24.27 23.63 51.52
CA ARG A 62 -23.13 23.78 50.59
C ARG A 62 -21.94 22.99 51.14
N GLN A 63 -21.38 22.08 50.34
CA GLN A 63 -20.02 21.57 50.54
C GLN A 63 -19.28 21.57 49.20
N SER A 64 -18.01 21.96 49.24
CA SER A 64 -17.16 22.20 48.07
C SER A 64 -16.78 20.90 47.36
N PRO A 65 -16.51 20.92 46.04
CA PRO A 65 -16.18 19.70 45.29
C PRO A 65 -14.80 19.16 45.69
N PRO A 66 -14.60 17.82 45.72
CA PRO A 66 -13.33 17.22 46.07
C PRO A 66 -12.23 17.55 45.06
N GLU A 67 -11.04 17.73 45.59
CA GLU A 67 -9.87 18.27 44.90
C GLU A 67 -9.33 17.32 43.83
N LYS A 68 -9.01 17.87 42.64
CA LYS A 68 -8.49 17.08 41.52
C LYS A 68 -7.03 16.70 41.78
N VAL A 69 -6.78 15.44 42.10
CA VAL A 69 -5.42 14.86 42.19
C VAL A 69 -4.63 15.19 40.91
N PRO A 70 -3.46 15.83 40.99
CA PRO A 70 -2.68 16.20 39.82
C PRO A 70 -2.11 14.94 39.15
N LYS A 71 -2.50 14.70 37.89
CA LYS A 71 -1.89 13.66 37.06
C LYS A 71 -0.40 13.98 36.90
N ARG A 72 0.48 13.14 37.47
CA ARG A 72 1.94 13.23 37.30
C ARG A 72 2.28 13.44 35.83
N ALA A 73 3.01 14.51 35.53
CA ALA A 73 3.55 14.75 34.20
C ALA A 73 4.39 13.54 33.78
N GLY A 74 3.96 12.86 32.72
CA GLY A 74 4.67 11.70 32.19
C GLY A 74 6.06 12.11 31.74
N ARG A 75 7.09 11.64 32.46
CA ARG A 75 8.49 11.84 32.10
C ARG A 75 8.68 11.37 30.65
N ARG A 76 8.96 12.31 29.73
CA ARG A 76 9.18 12.01 28.31
C ARG A 76 10.38 11.07 28.24
N LYS A 77 10.16 9.76 28.06
CA LYS A 77 11.22 8.79 27.85
C LYS A 77 11.93 9.17 26.56
N THR A 78 13.09 9.80 26.67
CA THR A 78 14.09 9.81 25.61
C THR A 78 14.43 8.35 25.33
N LEU A 79 14.02 7.87 24.15
CA LEU A 79 14.46 6.57 23.65
C LEU A 79 15.99 6.63 23.51
N PRO A 80 16.73 5.61 24.00
CA PRO A 80 18.16 5.53 23.73
C PRO A 80 18.36 5.42 22.21
N ARG A 81 19.39 6.10 21.70
CA ARG A 81 19.68 6.23 20.26
C ARG A 81 20.09 4.91 19.58
N ASN A 82 20.27 3.85 20.37
CA ASN A 82 20.70 2.51 19.95
C ASN A 82 19.66 1.47 20.40
N ALA A 83 18.44 1.55 19.87
CA ALA A 83 17.55 0.39 19.86
C ALA A 83 17.91 -0.43 18.61
N GLU A 84 18.60 -1.55 18.77
CA GLU A 84 18.77 -2.48 17.65
C GLU A 84 17.38 -2.92 17.16
N PRO A 85 17.13 -2.90 15.84
CA PRO A 85 15.84 -3.34 15.33
C PRO A 85 15.67 -4.83 15.67
N GLU A 86 14.49 -5.20 16.18
CA GLU A 86 14.13 -6.60 16.45
C GLU A 86 14.40 -7.42 15.19
N THR A 87 15.51 -8.15 15.20
CA THR A 87 16.00 -8.86 14.03
C THR A 87 15.33 -10.22 14.03
N ALA A 88 14.58 -10.50 12.97
CA ALA A 88 13.95 -11.80 12.79
C ALA A 88 15.03 -12.89 12.88
N TRP A 89 14.77 -13.93 13.68
CA TRP A 89 15.71 -15.03 13.89
C TRP A 89 16.12 -15.63 12.53
N ARG A 90 17.39 -15.46 12.22
CA ARG A 90 18.05 -15.83 10.96
C ARG A 90 19.16 -16.82 11.29
N MET A 91 19.31 -17.86 10.47
CA MET A 91 20.49 -18.73 10.59
C MET A 91 21.74 -17.93 10.20
N SER A 92 22.72 -17.87 11.09
CA SER A 92 23.99 -17.18 10.88
C SER A 92 24.72 -17.73 9.66
N ASN A 93 25.23 -16.84 8.82
CA ASN A 93 26.08 -17.19 7.68
C ASN A 93 27.13 -16.07 7.56
N ALA A 94 28.38 -16.40 7.91
CA ALA A 94 29.48 -15.46 8.02
C ALA A 94 29.71 -14.62 6.75
N GLU A 95 29.50 -15.17 5.56
CA GLU A 95 29.63 -14.42 4.30
C GLU A 95 28.57 -13.32 4.20
N VAL A 96 27.31 -13.68 4.44
CA VAL A 96 26.19 -12.75 4.34
C VAL A 96 26.15 -11.78 5.54
N ASP A 97 26.61 -12.20 6.72
CA ASP A 97 26.75 -11.34 7.90
C ASP A 97 27.90 -10.31 7.68
N SER A 98 29.01 -10.71 7.04
CA SER A 98 30.06 -9.79 6.58
C SER A 98 29.55 -8.81 5.51
N TRP A 99 28.79 -9.30 4.52
CA TRP A 99 28.17 -8.47 3.49
C TRP A 99 27.19 -7.43 4.06
N LEU A 100 26.31 -7.83 4.98
CA LEU A 100 25.42 -6.92 5.70
C LEU A 100 26.19 -5.90 6.54
N SER A 101 27.30 -6.29 7.17
CA SER A 101 28.18 -5.38 7.91
C SER A 101 28.83 -4.33 7.00
N GLY A 102 29.26 -4.73 5.79
CA GLY A 102 29.78 -3.81 4.77
C GLY A 102 28.74 -2.78 4.31
N ILE A 103 27.51 -3.23 4.02
CA ILE A 103 26.38 -2.35 3.71
C ILE A 103 26.07 -1.41 4.87
N ALA A 104 26.07 -1.90 6.11
CA ALA A 104 25.78 -1.08 7.28
C ALA A 104 26.84 0.02 7.49
N ALA A 105 28.12 -0.27 7.23
CA ALA A 105 29.21 0.68 7.36
C ALA A 105 29.16 1.84 6.33
N THR A 106 28.57 1.60 5.15
CA THR A 106 28.43 2.60 4.07
C THR A 106 27.03 3.20 3.95
N THR A 107 26.05 2.67 4.69
CA THR A 107 24.69 3.22 4.77
C THR A 107 24.70 4.59 5.45
N TRP A 108 24.23 5.61 4.74
CA TRP A 108 24.02 6.94 5.29
C TRP A 108 22.76 6.99 6.16
N ARG A 109 21.66 6.43 5.66
CA ARG A 109 20.35 6.31 6.32
C ARG A 109 19.57 5.16 5.73
N SER A 110 18.59 4.66 6.47
CA SER A 110 17.54 3.79 5.96
C SER A 110 16.42 4.59 5.27
N PHE A 111 15.63 3.93 4.42
CA PHE A 111 14.46 4.55 3.75
C PHE A 111 13.47 5.14 4.77
N GLY A 112 13.28 4.50 5.93
CA GLY A 112 12.38 4.97 6.98
C GLY A 112 12.85 6.24 7.70
N GLU A 113 14.13 6.59 7.62
CA GLU A 113 14.72 7.82 8.19
C GLU A 113 14.74 9.00 7.22
N VAL A 114 14.44 8.76 5.93
CA VAL A 114 14.37 9.79 4.88
C VAL A 114 12.96 9.97 4.31
N ALA A 115 12.09 8.97 4.44
CA ALA A 115 10.80 8.94 3.76
C ALA A 115 9.66 8.47 4.67
N ARG A 116 8.52 9.15 4.58
CA ARG A 116 7.27 8.67 5.16
C ARG A 116 6.55 7.73 4.19
N ILE A 117 6.76 6.43 4.35
CA ILE A 117 6.06 5.41 3.55
C ILE A 117 4.60 5.30 4.00
N ARG A 118 3.67 5.44 3.06
CA ARG A 118 2.22 5.36 3.26
C ARG A 118 1.64 4.21 2.45
N VAL A 119 0.59 3.57 2.95
CA VAL A 119 -0.25 2.68 2.13
C VAL A 119 -1.20 3.54 1.26
N GLY A 120 -1.71 3.00 0.15
CA GLY A 120 -2.79 3.63 -0.60
C GLY A 120 -4.14 3.68 0.16
N ILE A 121 -5.21 3.98 -0.57
CA ILE A 121 -6.57 3.95 -0.03
C ILE A 121 -7.04 2.52 0.23
N LYS A 122 -7.92 2.31 1.21
CA LYS A 122 -8.60 1.01 1.39
C LYS A 122 -10.09 1.27 1.40
N THR A 123 -10.78 0.91 0.31
CA THR A 123 -12.22 1.10 0.18
C THR A 123 -12.99 0.07 1.01
N THR A 124 -12.43 -1.15 1.14
CA THR A 124 -13.07 -2.35 1.73
C THR A 124 -14.39 -2.74 1.06
N ALA A 125 -14.65 -2.22 -0.14
CA ALA A 125 -15.77 -2.53 -1.01
C ALA A 125 -15.35 -2.21 -2.47
N ASP A 126 -14.22 -2.76 -2.92
CA ASP A 126 -13.57 -2.31 -4.16
C ASP A 126 -14.49 -2.43 -5.39
N LYS A 127 -15.37 -3.44 -5.44
CA LYS A 127 -16.41 -3.60 -6.49
C LYS A 127 -17.44 -2.47 -6.57
N VAL A 128 -17.56 -1.65 -5.53
CA VAL A 128 -18.46 -0.49 -5.47
C VAL A 128 -17.69 0.81 -5.73
N PHE A 129 -16.43 0.89 -5.32
CA PHE A 129 -15.67 2.13 -5.44
C PHE A 129 -14.71 2.17 -6.62
N ILE A 130 -14.37 1.05 -7.27
CA ILE A 130 -13.31 0.96 -8.28
C ILE A 130 -13.84 0.26 -9.52
N SER A 131 -13.73 0.93 -10.67
CA SER A 131 -14.13 0.41 -11.98
C SER A 131 -13.35 1.11 -13.10
N ASP A 132 -13.14 0.43 -14.23
CA ASP A 132 -12.73 0.99 -15.51
C ASP A 132 -13.94 1.19 -16.47
N ARG A 133 -15.15 0.89 -16.00
CA ARG A 133 -16.43 0.90 -16.76
C ARG A 133 -17.48 1.82 -16.15
N TRP A 134 -17.08 3.01 -15.69
CA TRP A 134 -18.04 3.99 -15.17
C TRP A 134 -19.05 4.49 -16.22
N SER A 135 -18.74 4.31 -17.52
CA SER A 135 -19.65 4.51 -18.65
C SER A 135 -20.86 3.58 -18.67
N ASP A 136 -20.77 2.43 -18.01
CA ASP A 136 -21.79 1.37 -18.05
C ASP A 136 -22.79 1.53 -16.89
N VAL A 137 -22.60 2.55 -16.04
CA VAL A 137 -23.48 2.92 -14.93
C VAL A 137 -24.37 4.06 -15.39
N GLU A 138 -25.70 3.93 -15.21
CA GLU A 138 -26.69 4.92 -15.61
C GLU A 138 -27.56 5.33 -14.40
N PRO A 139 -27.56 6.61 -13.98
CA PRO A 139 -26.64 7.67 -14.40
C PRO A 139 -25.21 7.44 -13.86
N PRO A 140 -24.16 7.81 -14.60
CA PRO A 140 -22.79 7.69 -14.11
C PRO A 140 -22.55 8.68 -12.96
N PRO A 141 -21.77 8.32 -11.92
CA PRO A 141 -21.38 9.26 -10.88
C PRO A 141 -20.63 10.47 -11.45
N GLU A 142 -20.77 11.61 -10.78
CA GLU A 142 -20.22 12.88 -11.24
C GLU A 142 -18.69 12.77 -11.51
N PRO A 143 -18.18 13.19 -12.68
CA PRO A 143 -16.78 12.97 -13.07
C PRO A 143 -15.73 13.53 -12.08
N GLU A 144 -16.08 14.57 -11.33
CA GLU A 144 -15.23 15.14 -10.28
C GLU A 144 -15.11 14.27 -9.03
N LEU A 145 -15.92 13.23 -8.88
CA LEU A 145 -15.74 12.20 -7.86
C LEU A 145 -14.95 10.99 -8.41
N LEU A 146 -14.83 10.83 -9.73
CA LEU A 146 -14.17 9.71 -10.40
C LEU A 146 -12.68 9.99 -10.67
N ARG A 147 -11.84 9.65 -9.68
CA ARG A 147 -10.39 9.92 -9.70
C ARG A 147 -9.60 8.76 -10.29
N GLU A 148 -8.59 9.06 -11.09
CA GLU A 148 -7.66 8.04 -11.61
C GLU A 148 -7.04 7.23 -10.47
N LEU A 149 -6.90 5.93 -10.67
CA LEU A 149 -6.36 5.00 -9.69
C LEU A 149 -5.15 4.25 -10.24
N ILE A 150 -4.08 4.20 -9.44
CA ILE A 150 -2.91 3.35 -9.63
C ILE A 150 -3.06 2.11 -8.76
N THR A 151 -2.96 0.94 -9.37
CA THR A 151 -3.02 -0.40 -8.76
C THR A 151 -1.69 -1.14 -8.95
N HIS A 152 -1.56 -2.34 -8.36
CA HIS A 152 -0.35 -3.16 -8.55
C HIS A 152 -0.16 -3.72 -9.97
N HIS A 153 -1.19 -3.61 -10.84
CA HIS A 153 -1.12 -4.01 -12.25
C HIS A 153 -0.41 -2.95 -13.10
N ASP A 154 -0.55 -1.66 -12.76
CA ASP A 154 -0.01 -0.53 -13.54
C ASP A 154 1.49 -0.30 -13.28
N LEU A 155 2.07 -0.97 -12.27
CA LEU A 155 3.44 -0.71 -11.81
C LEU A 155 4.47 -1.59 -12.50
N GLU A 156 5.37 -0.96 -13.24
CA GLU A 156 6.63 -1.56 -13.71
C GLU A 156 7.79 -1.00 -12.86
N PRO A 157 9.01 -1.56 -12.93
CA PRO A 157 10.18 -0.84 -12.44
C PRO A 157 10.26 0.54 -13.13
N TRP A 158 10.57 1.59 -12.37
CA TRP A 158 10.77 2.98 -12.81
C TRP A 158 9.49 3.72 -13.25
N ARG A 159 8.56 3.05 -13.92
CA ARG A 159 7.44 3.66 -14.65
C ARG A 159 6.08 3.05 -14.29
N ILE A 160 5.04 3.83 -14.56
CA ILE A 160 3.64 3.43 -14.39
C ILE A 160 2.98 3.42 -15.76
N ALA A 161 2.38 2.30 -16.12
CA ALA A 161 1.71 2.06 -17.40
C ALA A 161 0.24 1.67 -17.14
N ARG A 162 -0.66 2.66 -17.12
CA ARG A 162 -2.11 2.42 -16.98
C ARG A 162 -2.68 1.87 -18.29
N ALA A 163 -2.90 0.55 -18.34
CA ALA A 163 -3.49 -0.13 -19.51
C ALA A 163 -5.02 0.05 -19.60
N HIS A 164 -5.67 0.41 -18.49
CA HIS A 164 -7.11 0.62 -18.36
C HIS A 164 -7.37 1.95 -17.68
N ASP A 165 -8.49 2.62 -17.99
CA ASP A 165 -8.89 3.84 -17.27
C ASP A 165 -9.58 3.52 -15.93
N THR A 166 -8.91 2.70 -15.11
CA THR A 166 -9.38 2.35 -13.76
C THR A 166 -9.47 3.62 -12.92
N ARG A 167 -10.68 3.93 -12.43
CA ARG A 167 -10.97 5.08 -11.56
C ARG A 167 -11.62 4.63 -10.27
N VAL A 168 -11.36 5.39 -9.21
CA VAL A 168 -12.05 5.29 -7.93
C VAL A 168 -13.11 6.38 -7.78
N LEU A 169 -14.33 5.99 -7.43
CA LEU A 169 -15.33 6.90 -6.87
C LEU A 169 -14.88 7.32 -5.47
N TYR A 170 -14.50 8.57 -5.32
CA TYR A 170 -13.83 9.09 -4.13
C TYR A 170 -14.66 10.23 -3.49
N PRO A 171 -15.59 9.92 -2.58
CA PRO A 171 -16.63 10.85 -2.10
C PRO A 171 -16.12 11.79 -0.98
N TYR A 172 -15.09 12.58 -1.27
CA TYR A 172 -14.49 13.54 -0.34
C TYR A 172 -14.16 14.87 -1.02
N ASP A 173 -14.34 15.98 -0.29
CA ASP A 173 -13.98 17.33 -0.73
C ASP A 173 -12.44 17.48 -0.82
N LEU A 174 -11.91 17.51 -2.05
CA LEU A 174 -10.47 17.67 -2.30
C LEU A 174 -9.95 19.10 -2.11
N THR A 175 -10.82 20.07 -1.83
CA THR A 175 -10.41 21.44 -1.45
C THR A 175 -9.98 21.50 0.02
N ARG A 176 -10.44 20.54 0.85
CA ARG A 176 -10.07 20.47 2.27
C ARG A 176 -8.75 19.72 2.47
N PRO A 177 -7.91 20.14 3.42
CA PRO A 177 -6.74 19.38 3.82
C PRO A 177 -7.11 18.10 4.60
N ASN A 178 -8.32 18.06 5.18
CA ASN A 178 -8.84 16.96 5.98
C ASN A 178 -9.70 16.01 5.13
N ARG A 179 -10.00 14.83 5.69
CA ARG A 179 -10.92 13.85 5.12
C ARG A 179 -12.36 14.29 5.35
N THR A 180 -12.82 15.30 4.63
CA THR A 180 -14.19 15.78 4.69
C THR A 180 -15.01 15.03 3.64
N PRO A 181 -15.97 14.16 4.01
CA PRO A 181 -16.88 13.57 3.03
C PRO A 181 -17.72 14.67 2.37
N ILE A 182 -18.12 14.46 1.13
CA ILE A 182 -19.08 15.34 0.42
C ILE A 182 -20.48 15.25 1.03
N ASP A 183 -21.30 16.28 0.83
CA ASP A 183 -22.76 16.13 0.98
C ASP A 183 -23.30 15.44 -0.28
N LEU A 184 -23.89 14.25 -0.13
CA LEU A 184 -24.49 13.51 -1.24
C LEU A 184 -25.68 14.25 -1.88
N ASN A 185 -26.28 15.24 -1.22
CA ASN A 185 -27.34 16.06 -1.82
C ASN A 185 -26.81 16.97 -2.94
N GLU A 186 -25.50 17.26 -2.97
CA GLU A 186 -24.85 18.03 -4.04
C GLU A 186 -24.45 17.15 -5.25
N PHE A 187 -24.50 15.82 -5.09
CA PHE A 187 -23.99 14.82 -6.05
C PHE A 187 -25.02 13.70 -6.27
N SER A 188 -26.14 14.04 -6.95
CA SER A 188 -27.30 13.16 -7.09
C SER A 188 -27.00 11.81 -7.76
N CYS A 189 -26.12 11.76 -8.76
CA CYS A 189 -25.81 10.54 -9.50
C CYS A 189 -24.96 9.59 -8.65
N ALA A 190 -23.91 10.11 -7.99
CA ALA A 190 -23.16 9.34 -7.00
C ALA A 190 -24.02 8.90 -5.81
N ALA A 191 -24.97 9.73 -5.36
CA ALA A 191 -25.89 9.39 -4.28
C ALA A 191 -26.84 8.24 -4.66
N GLU A 192 -27.39 8.25 -5.88
CA GLU A 192 -28.20 7.15 -6.41
C GLU A 192 -27.38 5.87 -6.51
N TYR A 193 -26.22 5.92 -7.18
CA TYR A 193 -25.31 4.78 -7.32
C TYR A 193 -24.94 4.17 -5.95
N LEU A 194 -24.45 4.99 -5.00
CA LEU A 194 -24.08 4.52 -3.67
C LEU A 194 -25.29 3.96 -2.91
N ARG A 195 -26.51 4.50 -3.12
CA ARG A 195 -27.74 3.94 -2.52
C ARG A 195 -28.06 2.54 -3.05
N THR A 196 -27.84 2.25 -4.33
CA THR A 196 -28.04 0.87 -4.86
C THR A 196 -27.13 -0.15 -4.17
N HIS A 197 -25.96 0.31 -3.67
CA HIS A 197 -25.00 -0.52 -2.95
C HIS A 197 -25.09 -0.40 -1.42
N LYS A 198 -26.11 0.28 -0.89
CA LYS A 198 -26.19 0.67 0.53
C LYS A 198 -26.04 -0.50 1.50
N ASP A 199 -26.66 -1.65 1.23
CA ASP A 199 -26.60 -2.81 2.13
C ASP A 199 -25.17 -3.35 2.25
N THR A 200 -24.43 -3.40 1.13
CA THR A 200 -23.00 -3.77 1.11
C THR A 200 -22.16 -2.77 1.90
N LEU A 201 -22.43 -1.47 1.72
CA LEU A 201 -21.66 -0.41 2.34
C LEU A 201 -21.94 -0.26 3.85
N ALA A 202 -23.19 -0.45 4.28
CA ALA A 202 -23.63 -0.37 5.67
C ALA A 202 -23.25 -1.62 6.51
N ALA A 203 -23.09 -2.79 5.89
CA ALA A 203 -22.58 -4.00 6.56
C ALA A 203 -21.13 -3.88 7.07
N ARG A 204 -20.41 -2.81 6.69
CA ARG A 204 -19.05 -2.49 7.15
C ARG A 204 -19.08 -1.89 8.58
N HIS A 205 -19.58 -2.67 9.55
CA HIS A 205 -19.88 -2.22 10.91
C HIS A 205 -18.71 -1.55 11.66
N TYR A 206 -17.46 -1.80 11.28
CA TYR A 206 -16.28 -1.13 11.83
C TYR A 206 -16.19 0.38 11.48
N LEU A 207 -16.99 0.87 10.53
CA LEU A 207 -17.11 2.31 10.23
C LEU A 207 -18.05 3.05 11.21
N ALA A 208 -19.18 2.44 11.56
CA ALA A 208 -20.25 3.11 12.30
C ALA A 208 -19.84 3.72 13.67
N PRO A 209 -18.99 3.08 14.51
CA PRO A 209 -18.57 3.65 15.79
C PRO A 209 -17.74 4.94 15.70
N SER A 210 -17.32 5.36 14.50
CA SER A 210 -16.44 6.50 14.30
C SER A 210 -17.16 7.80 13.86
N GLY A 211 -18.50 7.81 13.85
CA GLY A 211 -19.30 8.98 13.43
C GLY A 211 -19.15 9.29 11.94
N ARG A 212 -18.84 8.26 11.14
CA ARG A 212 -18.57 8.33 9.70
C ARG A 212 -19.82 8.00 8.91
N GLU A 213 -19.94 8.60 7.73
CA GLU A 213 -21.03 8.27 6.82
C GLU A 213 -20.90 6.83 6.30
N TRP A 214 -22.05 6.18 6.08
CA TRP A 214 -22.14 4.77 5.68
C TRP A 214 -21.44 4.48 4.33
N PHE A 215 -21.30 5.49 3.47
CA PHE A 215 -20.63 5.42 2.18
C PHE A 215 -19.11 5.69 2.24
N GLU A 216 -18.54 5.98 3.40
CA GLU A 216 -17.12 6.34 3.48
C GLU A 216 -16.16 5.20 3.14
N ILE A 217 -14.96 5.56 2.67
CA ILE A 217 -13.84 4.64 2.36
C ILE A 217 -13.08 4.35 3.67
N TRP A 218 -12.83 3.08 4.01
CA TRP A 218 -12.19 2.72 5.30
C TRP A 218 -10.90 3.49 5.61
N VAL A 219 -9.94 3.50 4.67
CA VAL A 219 -8.74 4.35 4.73
C VAL A 219 -8.72 5.25 3.50
N PRO A 220 -9.16 6.52 3.56
CA PRO A 220 -9.22 7.38 2.37
C PRO A 220 -7.94 8.22 2.17
N GLN A 221 -6.93 8.10 3.05
CA GLN A 221 -5.71 8.93 3.09
C GLN A 221 -6.00 10.44 3.18
N ARG A 222 -5.19 11.30 2.55
CA ARG A 222 -5.31 12.78 2.55
C ARG A 222 -5.24 13.27 1.10
N PRO A 223 -6.31 13.87 0.54
CA PRO A 223 -6.39 14.17 -0.89
C PRO A 223 -5.27 15.04 -1.45
N HIS A 224 -4.91 16.10 -0.72
CA HIS A 224 -3.92 17.08 -1.16
C HIS A 224 -2.52 16.47 -1.42
N LEU A 225 -2.17 15.36 -0.76
CA LEU A 225 -0.85 14.74 -0.92
C LEU A 225 -0.68 13.97 -2.23
N TRP A 226 -1.75 13.63 -2.95
CA TRP A 226 -1.63 12.89 -4.21
C TRP A 226 -1.23 13.75 -5.39
N ARG A 227 -1.55 15.05 -5.34
CA ARG A 227 -1.19 16.04 -6.39
C ARG A 227 0.32 16.22 -6.51
N GLU A 228 1.04 15.99 -5.42
CA GLU A 228 2.49 16.00 -5.39
C GLU A 228 3.07 14.76 -6.11
N PRO A 229 4.19 14.89 -6.83
CA PRO A 229 4.93 13.75 -7.34
C PRO A 229 5.23 12.74 -6.22
N LYS A 230 5.15 11.45 -6.55
CA LYS A 230 5.27 10.39 -5.55
C LYS A 230 5.92 9.13 -6.12
N LEU A 231 6.77 8.48 -5.32
CA LEU A 231 7.17 7.11 -5.59
C LEU A 231 6.01 6.18 -5.25
N VAL A 232 5.75 5.17 -6.08
CA VAL A 232 4.72 4.15 -5.87
C VAL A 232 5.32 2.76 -6.10
N PHE A 233 4.94 1.79 -5.27
CA PHE A 233 5.38 0.40 -5.35
C PHE A 233 4.28 -0.56 -4.86
N PRO A 234 4.17 -1.79 -5.39
CA PRO A 234 3.13 -2.73 -5.01
C PRO A 234 3.39 -3.30 -3.61
N ASP A 235 2.33 -3.62 -2.85
CA ASP A 235 2.43 -4.45 -1.64
C ASP A 235 3.04 -5.80 -2.02
N ILE A 236 2.53 -6.46 -3.07
CA ILE A 236 2.97 -7.82 -3.43
C ILE A 236 3.54 -7.87 -4.86
N SER A 237 4.75 -8.41 -4.99
CA SER A 237 5.36 -8.78 -6.29
C SER A 237 6.49 -9.81 -6.13
N ASP A 238 6.89 -10.41 -7.25
CA ASP A 238 8.10 -11.25 -7.39
C ASP A 238 9.38 -10.44 -7.11
N ARG A 239 9.48 -9.27 -7.75
CA ARG A 239 10.64 -8.37 -7.71
C ARG A 239 10.21 -6.94 -7.36
N PRO A 240 11.10 -6.07 -6.89
CA PRO A 240 10.79 -4.65 -6.68
C PRO A 240 10.30 -4.00 -7.99
N ARG A 241 9.28 -3.16 -7.86
CA ARG A 241 8.67 -2.36 -8.95
C ARG A 241 8.38 -0.96 -8.43
N PHE A 242 9.44 -0.27 -7.99
CA PHE A 242 9.37 1.11 -7.54
C PHE A 242 9.37 2.03 -8.76
N ALA A 243 8.33 2.84 -8.89
CA ALA A 243 8.10 3.75 -10.01
C ALA A 243 7.82 5.17 -9.54
N LEU A 244 8.04 6.16 -10.41
CA LEU A 244 7.76 7.57 -10.14
C LEU A 244 6.47 8.01 -10.83
N ASP A 245 5.47 8.38 -10.03
CA ASP A 245 4.25 9.03 -10.48
C ASP A 245 4.37 10.57 -10.49
N ARG A 246 3.79 11.18 -11.52
CA ARG A 246 3.57 12.63 -11.66
C ARG A 246 2.15 12.99 -12.10
N SER A 247 1.26 12.00 -12.27
CA SER A 247 -0.12 12.20 -12.77
C SER A 247 -1.06 12.89 -11.79
N GLY A 248 -0.78 12.75 -10.48
CA GLY A 248 -1.72 13.16 -9.43
C GLY A 248 -2.73 12.08 -9.03
N ALA A 249 -2.69 10.89 -9.66
CA ALA A 249 -3.63 9.80 -9.43
C ALA A 249 -3.63 9.28 -7.98
N VAL A 250 -4.75 8.70 -7.57
CA VAL A 250 -4.92 8.04 -6.28
C VAL A 250 -4.15 6.72 -6.28
N VAL A 251 -3.54 6.35 -5.15
CA VAL A 251 -2.85 5.06 -5.00
C VAL A 251 -3.78 4.08 -4.27
N ASN A 252 -4.01 2.90 -4.85
CA ASN A 252 -4.83 1.85 -4.25
C ASN A 252 -4.11 1.11 -3.10
N GLY A 253 -4.86 0.43 -2.25
CA GLY A 253 -4.39 -0.19 -0.99
C GLY A 253 -3.63 -1.49 -1.15
N ASP A 254 -3.52 -2.00 -2.38
CA ASP A 254 -2.57 -3.00 -2.86
C ASP A 254 -1.20 -2.40 -3.19
N CYS A 255 -1.02 -1.08 -3.01
CA CYS A 255 0.20 -0.33 -3.24
C CYS A 255 0.57 0.55 -2.03
N TYR A 256 1.84 0.93 -2.01
CA TYR A 256 2.46 1.85 -1.06
C TYR A 256 3.13 3.00 -1.83
N TRP A 257 3.33 4.13 -1.16
CA TRP A 257 3.87 5.34 -1.78
C TRP A 257 4.61 6.26 -0.81
N ILE A 258 5.45 7.12 -1.38
CA ILE A 258 6.24 8.16 -0.70
C ILE A 258 6.04 9.47 -1.47
N SER A 259 5.63 10.55 -0.79
CA SER A 259 5.56 11.88 -1.39
C SER A 259 6.97 12.44 -1.59
N LEU A 260 7.29 12.98 -2.78
CA LEU A 260 8.59 13.64 -2.98
C LEU A 260 8.82 14.81 -2.00
N PRO A 261 7.82 15.67 -1.67
CA PRO A 261 8.01 16.71 -0.65
C PRO A 261 8.32 16.23 0.77
N ASP A 262 8.19 14.93 1.10
CA ASP A 262 8.70 14.40 2.38
C ASP A 262 10.22 14.11 2.33
N LEU A 263 10.81 13.98 1.14
CA LEU A 263 12.22 13.58 0.94
C LEU A 263 13.19 14.76 1.12
N ALA A 264 12.84 15.94 0.60
CA ALA A 264 13.60 17.17 0.78
C ALA A 264 12.74 18.41 0.53
N THR A 265 13.11 19.55 1.13
CA THR A 265 12.44 20.85 0.94
C THR A 265 12.60 21.39 -0.48
N ASN A 266 13.75 21.15 -1.12
CA ASN A 266 14.00 21.55 -2.50
C ASN A 266 13.47 20.47 -3.46
N PRO A 267 12.59 20.78 -4.43
CA PRO A 267 12.01 19.80 -5.34
C PRO A 267 13.04 19.00 -6.16
N ALA A 268 14.13 19.64 -6.62
CA ALA A 268 15.17 18.95 -7.39
C ALA A 268 15.98 18.00 -6.49
N ASP A 269 16.17 18.34 -5.22
CA ASP A 269 16.84 17.46 -4.25
C ASP A 269 15.96 16.27 -3.88
N ALA A 270 14.66 16.50 -3.70
CA ALA A 270 13.66 15.47 -3.48
C ALA A 270 13.58 14.49 -4.66
N GLU A 271 13.64 15.00 -5.90
CA GLU A 271 13.64 14.17 -7.10
C GLU A 271 14.93 13.35 -7.25
N ARG A 272 16.11 13.96 -7.00
CA ARG A 272 17.38 13.20 -6.95
C ARG A 272 17.36 12.12 -5.87
N LEU A 273 16.82 12.42 -4.70
CA LEU A 273 16.68 11.42 -3.63
C LEU A 273 15.68 10.31 -4.02
N ALA A 274 14.59 10.65 -4.71
CA ALA A 274 13.64 9.67 -5.24
C ALA A 274 14.27 8.73 -6.29
N TYR A 275 15.10 9.25 -7.20
CA TYR A 275 15.89 8.43 -8.12
C TYR A 275 16.85 7.49 -7.39
N LEU A 276 17.52 7.96 -6.32
CA LEU A 276 18.41 7.12 -5.50
C LEU A 276 17.65 6.00 -4.78
N LEU A 277 16.48 6.31 -4.19
CA LEU A 277 15.59 5.31 -3.58
C LEU A 277 15.15 4.24 -4.59
N MET A 278 14.68 4.64 -5.79
CA MET A 278 14.33 3.67 -6.84
C MET A 278 15.54 2.86 -7.29
N GLY A 279 16.70 3.51 -7.46
CA GLY A 279 17.95 2.88 -7.88
C GLY A 279 18.36 1.75 -6.95
N VAL A 280 18.40 2.00 -5.63
CA VAL A 280 18.70 0.95 -4.65
C VAL A 280 17.58 -0.08 -4.57
N ALA A 281 16.31 0.34 -4.49
CA ALA A 281 15.19 -0.58 -4.29
C ALA A 281 14.98 -1.55 -5.44
N ASN A 282 15.15 -1.12 -6.69
CA ASN A 282 14.99 -1.96 -7.89
C ASN A 282 16.24 -2.79 -8.24
N SER A 283 17.37 -2.61 -7.54
CA SER A 283 18.61 -3.37 -7.75
C SER A 283 18.59 -4.77 -7.13
N GLY A 284 19.47 -5.64 -7.63
CA GLY A 284 19.79 -6.94 -7.04
C GLY A 284 20.34 -6.83 -5.62
N LEU A 285 21.08 -5.76 -5.28
CA LEU A 285 21.53 -5.51 -3.91
C LEU A 285 20.33 -5.24 -2.98
N GLY A 286 19.41 -4.37 -3.39
CA GLY A 286 18.20 -4.06 -2.62
C GLY A 286 17.30 -5.28 -2.41
N LEU A 287 17.12 -6.09 -3.45
CA LEU A 287 16.38 -7.35 -3.39
C LEU A 287 17.02 -8.38 -2.45
N ARG A 288 18.35 -8.57 -2.52
CA ARG A 288 19.09 -9.47 -1.62
C ARG A 288 19.07 -8.97 -0.18
N PHE A 289 19.19 -7.66 0.03
CA PHE A 289 19.13 -7.06 1.37
C PHE A 289 17.75 -7.32 1.98
N TYR A 290 16.67 -7.07 1.22
CA TYR A 290 15.32 -7.41 1.65
C TYR A 290 15.22 -8.89 2.07
N ASP A 291 15.70 -9.81 1.24
CA ASP A 291 15.63 -11.25 1.54
C ASP A 291 16.41 -11.63 2.81
N ALA A 292 17.64 -11.12 2.96
CA ALA A 292 18.50 -11.43 4.10
C ALA A 292 18.03 -10.83 5.42
N VAL A 293 17.40 -9.65 5.38
CA VAL A 293 17.07 -8.83 6.56
C VAL A 293 15.60 -8.93 6.97
N CYS A 294 14.70 -9.13 6.00
CA CYS A 294 13.25 -9.16 6.22
C CYS A 294 12.66 -10.58 6.17
N GLY A 295 13.29 -11.52 5.47
CA GLY A 295 12.93 -12.95 5.44
C GLY A 295 11.55 -13.29 4.85
N ASN A 296 10.73 -12.29 4.49
CA ASN A 296 9.34 -12.47 4.13
C ASN A 296 9.16 -12.82 2.65
N ARG A 297 9.41 -14.10 2.33
CA ARG A 297 9.04 -14.72 1.05
C ARG A 297 7.71 -15.46 1.18
N LEU A 298 6.74 -15.04 0.38
CA LEU A 298 5.45 -15.70 0.19
C LEU A 298 5.57 -16.87 -0.80
N TYR A 299 4.50 -17.65 -0.90
CA TYR A 299 4.33 -18.67 -1.95
C TYR A 299 4.62 -18.11 -3.36
N SER A 300 5.21 -18.96 -4.20
CA SER A 300 5.65 -18.63 -5.57
C SER A 300 6.74 -17.55 -5.64
N GLY A 301 7.55 -17.39 -4.58
CA GLY A 301 8.72 -16.50 -4.58
C GLY A 301 8.40 -15.01 -4.54
N ARG A 302 7.16 -14.63 -4.18
CA ARG A 302 6.73 -13.24 -4.04
C ARG A 302 7.13 -12.67 -2.67
N ARG A 303 7.17 -11.35 -2.53
CA ARG A 303 7.55 -10.60 -1.33
C ARG A 303 6.45 -9.61 -0.95
N ARG A 304 6.46 -9.10 0.29
CA ARG A 304 5.62 -7.95 0.67
C ARG A 304 6.42 -6.68 0.91
N TRP A 305 6.25 -5.66 0.09
CA TRP A 305 6.91 -4.36 0.21
C TRP A 305 6.13 -3.42 1.12
N ILE A 306 5.71 -3.91 2.30
CA ILE A 306 5.04 -3.09 3.32
C ILE A 306 6.03 -2.16 4.04
N THR A 307 5.51 -1.08 4.64
CA THR A 307 6.28 -0.09 5.42
C THR A 307 7.36 -0.71 6.32
N GLN A 308 7.03 -1.73 7.12
CA GLN A 308 7.96 -2.36 8.06
C GLN A 308 9.27 -2.84 7.41
N TYR A 309 9.19 -3.36 6.19
CA TYR A 309 10.34 -3.92 5.48
C TYR A 309 11.01 -2.89 4.58
N VAL A 310 10.22 -2.10 3.84
CA VAL A 310 10.76 -1.06 2.96
C VAL A 310 11.48 0.02 3.76
N SER A 311 11.00 0.38 4.96
CA SER A 311 11.71 1.31 5.85
C SER A 311 13.13 0.87 6.22
N ARG A 312 13.46 -0.43 6.13
CA ARG A 312 14.79 -0.96 6.50
C ARG A 312 15.79 -0.95 5.35
N LEU A 313 15.36 -0.69 4.11
CA LEU A 313 16.26 -0.65 2.96
C LEU A 313 17.36 0.41 3.18
N PRO A 314 18.63 0.09 2.88
CA PRO A 314 19.75 0.99 3.09
C PRO A 314 19.78 2.06 1.99
N LEU A 315 20.40 3.20 2.26
CA LEU A 315 20.65 4.24 1.28
C LEU A 315 22.10 4.73 1.42
N PRO A 316 22.90 4.80 0.33
CA PRO A 316 24.24 5.35 0.38
C PRO A 316 24.17 6.88 0.54
N ASN A 317 25.30 7.52 0.88
CA ASN A 317 25.37 8.98 1.01
C ASN A 317 24.96 9.67 -0.31
N PRO A 318 23.88 10.48 -0.36
CA PRO A 318 23.40 11.12 -1.59
C PRO A 318 24.41 12.06 -2.26
N GLY A 319 25.38 12.58 -1.49
CA GLY A 319 26.45 13.44 -1.99
C GLY A 319 27.66 12.71 -2.58
N SER A 320 27.66 11.37 -2.64
CA SER A 320 28.77 10.59 -3.19
C SER A 320 28.69 10.45 -4.72
N ALA A 321 29.85 10.26 -5.37
CA ALA A 321 29.91 9.99 -6.80
C ALA A 321 29.18 8.70 -7.21
N GLY A 322 29.21 7.66 -6.35
CA GLY A 322 28.44 6.43 -6.57
C GLY A 322 26.92 6.67 -6.56
N SER A 323 26.43 7.46 -5.61
CA SER A 323 25.01 7.87 -5.57
C SER A 323 24.62 8.69 -6.80
N ALA A 324 25.48 9.61 -7.25
CA ALA A 324 25.24 10.38 -8.47
C ALA A 324 25.12 9.46 -9.71
N ALA A 325 25.99 8.45 -9.84
CA ALA A 325 25.92 7.47 -10.93
C ALA A 325 24.63 6.63 -10.88
N ILE A 326 24.13 6.27 -9.69
CA ILE A 326 22.83 5.57 -9.54
C ILE A 326 21.68 6.50 -9.95
N VAL A 327 21.71 7.76 -9.51
CA VAL A 327 20.66 8.77 -9.80
C VAL A 327 20.51 9.02 -11.29
N GLU A 328 21.61 9.20 -12.02
CA GLU A 328 21.52 9.44 -13.47
C GLU A 328 20.99 8.22 -14.23
N LEU A 329 21.41 7.00 -13.89
CA LEU A 329 20.88 5.79 -14.53
C LEU A 329 19.39 5.56 -14.21
N ALA A 330 18.98 5.81 -12.97
CA ALA A 330 17.56 5.75 -12.58
C ALA A 330 16.73 6.83 -13.30
N ARG A 331 17.29 8.04 -13.52
CA ARG A 331 16.69 9.09 -14.35
C ARG A 331 16.55 8.63 -15.80
N GLU A 332 17.57 8.01 -16.39
CA GLU A 332 17.50 7.47 -17.75
C GLU A 332 16.39 6.41 -17.92
N PHE A 333 16.25 5.48 -16.96
CA PHE A 333 15.15 4.51 -16.98
C PHE A 333 13.77 5.17 -16.87
N VAL A 334 13.62 6.18 -16.00
CA VAL A 334 12.39 6.97 -15.91
C VAL A 334 12.15 7.78 -17.20
N ALA A 335 13.20 8.25 -17.88
CA ALA A 335 13.13 8.95 -19.17
C ALA A 335 12.84 8.02 -20.36
N GLY A 336 13.11 6.71 -20.23
CA GLY A 336 12.65 5.68 -21.16
C GLY A 336 13.73 4.77 -21.73
N ARG A 337 14.97 4.84 -21.21
CA ARG A 337 15.98 3.82 -21.46
C ARG A 337 15.43 2.44 -21.04
N PRO A 338 15.49 1.40 -21.89
CA PRO A 338 15.08 0.06 -21.49
C PRO A 338 15.93 -0.46 -20.32
N SER A 339 15.29 -1.02 -19.29
CA SER A 339 15.98 -1.71 -18.19
C SER A 339 16.18 -3.20 -18.51
N ASP A 340 16.92 -3.47 -19.59
CA ASP A 340 17.23 -4.82 -20.06
C ASP A 340 18.22 -5.56 -19.13
N ALA A 341 18.73 -6.73 -19.54
CA ALA A 341 19.67 -7.49 -18.71
C ALA A 341 21.01 -6.77 -18.48
N ALA A 342 21.55 -6.07 -19.48
CA ALA A 342 22.82 -5.36 -19.38
C ALA A 342 22.66 -4.10 -18.52
N ALA A 343 21.61 -3.32 -18.74
CA ALA A 343 21.36 -2.11 -17.96
C ALA A 343 21.00 -2.40 -16.50
N ARG A 344 20.40 -3.57 -16.20
CA ARG A 344 20.22 -4.05 -14.82
C ARG A 344 21.54 -4.48 -14.17
N ALA A 345 22.42 -5.17 -14.89
CA ALA A 345 23.75 -5.50 -14.39
C ALA A 345 24.59 -4.23 -14.11
N GLU A 346 24.50 -3.22 -14.98
CA GLU A 346 25.13 -1.91 -14.81
C GLU A 346 24.60 -1.18 -13.55
N LEU A 347 23.28 -1.21 -13.31
CA LEU A 347 22.71 -0.68 -12.06
C LEU A 347 23.24 -1.43 -10.84
N ASP A 348 23.27 -2.75 -10.90
CA ASP A 348 23.70 -3.62 -9.80
C ASP A 348 25.18 -3.37 -9.45
N GLU A 349 26.05 -3.17 -10.44
CA GLU A 349 27.45 -2.76 -10.25
C GLU A 349 27.58 -1.36 -9.63
N ARG A 350 26.83 -0.37 -10.13
CA ARG A 350 26.81 0.99 -9.58
C ARG A 350 26.35 1.01 -8.11
N VAL A 351 25.32 0.22 -7.77
CA VAL A 351 24.80 0.11 -6.40
C VAL A 351 25.78 -0.64 -5.49
N ALA A 352 26.35 -1.76 -5.95
CA ALA A 352 27.39 -2.50 -5.22
C ALA A 352 28.60 -1.61 -4.89
N THR A 353 29.08 -0.84 -5.88
CA THR A 353 30.16 0.14 -5.74
C THR A 353 29.82 1.24 -4.73
N ALA A 354 28.60 1.78 -4.76
CA ALA A 354 28.17 2.82 -3.81
C ALA A 354 28.09 2.35 -2.35
N PHE A 355 27.93 1.05 -2.12
CA PHE A 355 27.98 0.42 -0.79
C PHE A 355 29.35 -0.20 -0.46
N SER A 356 30.34 -0.11 -1.36
CA SER A 356 31.67 -0.74 -1.22
C SER A 356 31.63 -2.25 -0.94
N VAL A 357 30.66 -2.96 -1.53
CA VAL A 357 30.52 -4.42 -1.40
C VAL A 357 30.51 -5.08 -2.78
N SER A 358 31.01 -6.32 -2.86
CA SER A 358 30.75 -7.18 -4.01
C SER A 358 29.35 -7.77 -3.93
N LEU A 359 28.74 -8.09 -5.08
CA LEU A 359 27.58 -8.97 -5.13
C LEU A 359 28.08 -10.43 -5.15
N PRO A 360 27.85 -11.23 -4.10
CA PRO A 360 28.22 -12.65 -4.13
C PRO A 360 27.42 -13.38 -5.21
N VAL A 361 28.11 -14.27 -5.94
CA VAL A 361 27.48 -15.16 -6.93
C VAL A 361 26.46 -16.05 -6.20
N LEU A 362 25.32 -16.33 -6.84
CA LEU A 362 24.24 -17.17 -6.28
C LEU A 362 24.58 -18.66 -6.35
#